data_AF-T0Z615-F1
#
_entry.id   AF-T0Z615-F1
#
_cell.length_a   1.000
_cell.length_b   1.000
_cell.length_c   1.000
_cell.angle_alpha   90.00
_cell.angle_beta   90.00
_cell.angle_gamma   90.00
#
_symmetry.space_group_name_H-M   'P 1'
#
loop_
_entity.id
_entity.type
_entity.pdbx_description
1 polymer ?
#
loop_
_entity_poly.entity_id
_entity_poly.type
_entity_poly.pdbx_seq_one_letter_code
_entity_poly.pdbx_strand_id
1 'polypeptide(L)'
;MTRPTRLRRDAGVIGILYVALGSTIGSGWLFGALHAAVQAGPWSIFSWIIGAAAVLLLAFVFAELTTMFPNSGALVHMTHVSHGDLAGKIWSWILFLTSVSVPPVEVSAVLTYANN
;
A
#
# COMPACT_ATOMS: atom_id res chain seq x y z
N MET A 1 -12.43 4.10 35.79
CA MET A 1 -12.07 3.15 34.72
C MET A 1 -12.67 3.64 33.40
N THR A 2 -11.88 4.28 32.54
CA THR A 2 -12.31 4.68 31.20
C THR A 2 -12.31 3.45 30.30
N ARG A 3 -13.45 3.09 29.70
CA ARG A 3 -13.51 2.02 28.70
C ARG A 3 -12.55 2.36 27.56
N PRO A 4 -11.74 1.40 27.05
CA PRO A 4 -10.92 1.65 25.88
C PRO A 4 -11.85 2.10 24.74
N THR A 5 -11.56 3.26 24.18
CA THR A 5 -12.25 3.82 23.02
C THR A 5 -12.02 2.87 21.84
N ARG A 6 -13.02 2.03 21.55
CA ARG A 6 -12.99 1.22 20.31
C ARG A 6 -13.07 2.16 19.12
N LEU A 7 -12.34 1.81 18.06
CA LEU A 7 -12.44 2.53 16.80
C LEU A 7 -13.85 2.41 16.23
N ARG A 8 -14.34 3.52 15.68
CA ARG A 8 -15.64 3.60 15.01
C ARG A 8 -15.57 2.81 13.70
N ARG A 9 -16.53 1.91 13.46
CA ARG A 9 -16.59 1.06 12.26
C ARG A 9 -17.60 1.57 11.24
N ASP A 10 -17.57 2.88 11.00
CA ASP A 10 -18.62 3.58 10.25
C ASP A 10 -18.43 3.47 8.72
N ALA A 11 -17.25 3.06 8.24
CA ALA A 11 -16.93 3.00 6.82
C ALA A 11 -17.60 1.82 6.07
N GLY A 12 -17.97 0.74 6.76
CA GLY A 12 -18.54 -0.46 6.14
C GLY A 12 -17.61 -1.15 5.12
N VAL A 13 -18.08 -2.24 4.51
CA VAL A 13 -17.27 -3.02 3.54
C VAL A 13 -17.03 -2.24 2.25
N ILE A 14 -18.08 -1.63 1.72
CA ILE A 14 -18.04 -0.88 0.45
C ILE A 14 -17.14 0.36 0.60
N GLY A 15 -17.26 1.10 1.71
CA GLY A 15 -16.42 2.27 1.93
C GLY A 15 -14.94 1.92 2.05
N ILE A 16 -14.60 0.84 2.77
CA ILE A 16 -13.22 0.36 2.86
C ILE A 16 -12.69 -0.12 1.51
N LEU A 17 -13.52 -0.81 0.71
CA LEU A 17 -13.16 -1.24 -0.65
C LEU A 17 -12.80 -0.03 -1.53
N TYR A 18 -13.64 1.00 -1.56
CA TYR A 18 -13.36 2.19 -2.37
C TYR A 18 -12.18 3.00 -1.84
N VAL A 19 -11.95 3.05 -0.53
CA VAL A 19 -10.74 3.65 0.05
C VAL A 19 -9.50 2.88 -0.40
N ALA A 20 -9.52 1.55 -0.37
CA ALA A 20 -8.39 0.72 -0.82
C ALA A 20 -8.13 0.90 -2.33
N LEU A 21 -9.17 0.86 -3.16
CA LEU A 21 -9.08 1.08 -4.59
C LEU A 21 -8.55 2.49 -4.91
N GLY A 22 -9.12 3.52 -4.28
CA GLY A 22 -8.68 4.91 -4.46
C GLY A 22 -7.26 5.15 -3.95
N SER A 23 -6.84 4.49 -2.86
CA SER A 23 -5.47 4.59 -2.36
C SER A 23 -4.43 3.94 -3.25
N THR A 24 -4.84 2.98 -4.09
CA THR A 24 -3.95 2.30 -5.05
C THR A 24 -3.74 3.14 -6.31
N ILE A 25 -4.77 3.89 -6.73
CA ILE A 25 -4.74 4.74 -7.92
C ILE A 25 -4.28 6.16 -7.52
N GLY A 26 -2.96 6.34 -7.41
CA GLY A 26 -2.34 7.66 -7.16
C GLY A 26 -2.03 8.45 -8.44
N SER A 27 -1.60 9.71 -8.32
CA SER A 27 -1.25 10.52 -9.51
C SER A 27 0.01 10.00 -10.22
N GLY A 28 0.91 9.34 -9.48
CA GLY A 28 2.11 8.70 -10.02
C GLY A 28 1.90 7.33 -10.68
N TRP A 29 0.68 6.78 -10.71
CA TRP A 29 0.42 5.43 -11.24
C TRP A 29 0.91 5.24 -12.69
N LEU A 30 0.76 6.27 -13.54
CA LEU A 30 1.20 6.19 -14.94
C LEU A 30 2.71 6.31 -15.11
N PHE A 31 3.48 6.71 -14.08
CA PHE A 31 4.94 6.76 -14.16
C PHE A 31 5.56 5.38 -14.27
N GLY A 32 5.00 4.38 -13.57
CA GLY A 32 5.41 2.99 -13.74
C GLY A 32 5.23 2.54 -15.20
N ALA A 33 4.07 2.86 -15.79
CA ALA A 33 3.77 2.51 -17.18
C ALA A 33 4.68 3.26 -18.17
N LEU A 34 4.85 4.57 -17.97
CA LEU A 34 5.70 5.42 -18.80
C LEU A 34 7.15 4.95 -18.77
N HIS A 35 7.74 4.75 -17.58
CA HIS A 35 9.12 4.32 -17.46
C HIS A 35 9.33 2.91 -18.02
N ALA A 36 8.39 1.99 -17.79
CA ALA A 36 8.44 0.66 -18.39
C ALA A 36 8.40 0.73 -19.93
N ALA A 37 7.51 1.55 -20.50
CA ALA A 37 7.40 1.73 -21.94
C ALA A 37 8.62 2.44 -22.55
N VAL A 38 9.20 3.43 -21.87
CA VAL A 38 10.42 4.12 -22.33
C VAL A 38 11.61 3.17 -22.36
N GLN A 39 11.73 2.27 -21.37
CA GLN A 39 12.87 1.35 -21.29
C GLN A 39 12.70 0.10 -22.16
N ALA A 40 11.52 -0.53 -22.15
CA ALA A 40 11.27 -1.80 -22.82
C ALA A 40 10.45 -1.68 -24.12
N GLY A 41 9.95 -0.49 -24.44
CA GLY A 41 9.06 -0.29 -25.59
C GLY A 41 7.74 -1.08 -25.45
N PRO A 42 7.21 -1.61 -26.56
CA PRO A 42 5.99 -2.44 -26.56
C PRO A 42 6.09 -3.69 -25.68
N TRP A 43 7.31 -4.19 -25.39
CA TRP A 43 7.53 -5.36 -24.55
C TRP A 43 7.25 -5.10 -23.05
N SER A 44 7.05 -3.85 -22.66
CA SER A 44 6.65 -3.47 -21.29
C SER A 44 5.36 -4.14 -20.81
N ILE A 45 4.47 -4.57 -21.71
CA ILE A 45 3.26 -5.32 -21.33
C ILE A 45 3.60 -6.62 -20.58
N PHE A 46 4.70 -7.29 -20.93
CA PHE A 46 5.10 -8.52 -20.24
C PHE A 46 5.56 -8.24 -18.81
N SER A 47 6.22 -7.11 -18.54
CA SER A 47 6.58 -6.75 -17.16
C SER A 47 5.35 -6.45 -16.31
N TRP A 48 4.31 -5.84 -16.91
CA TRP A 48 3.02 -5.64 -16.24
C TRP A 48 2.31 -6.96 -15.90
N ILE A 49 2.31 -7.93 -16.80
CA ILE A 49 1.69 -9.25 -16.54
C ILE A 49 2.40 -9.94 -15.37
N ILE A 50 3.74 -9.94 -15.38
CA ILE A 50 4.53 -10.55 -14.31
C ILE A 50 4.32 -9.80 -12.98
N GLY A 51 4.34 -8.47 -13.02
CA GLY A 51 4.09 -7.62 -11.85
C GLY A 51 2.69 -7.84 -11.25
N ALA A 52 1.67 -7.89 -12.10
CA ALA A 52 0.29 -8.15 -11.67
C ALA A 52 0.15 -9.54 -11.02
N ALA A 53 0.77 -10.58 -11.60
CA ALA A 53 0.77 -11.92 -11.02
C ALA A 53 1.46 -11.95 -9.64
N ALA A 54 2.60 -11.28 -9.50
CA ALA A 54 3.32 -11.19 -8.23
C ALA A 54 2.52 -10.45 -7.14
N VAL A 55 1.92 -9.31 -7.49
CA VAL A 55 1.08 -8.53 -6.56
C VAL A 55 -0.18 -9.29 -6.18
N LEU A 56 -0.78 -10.06 -7.10
CA LEU A 56 -1.94 -10.89 -6.80
C LEU A 56 -1.62 -11.98 -5.76
N LEU A 57 -0.49 -12.66 -5.91
CA LEU A 57 -0.03 -13.63 -4.91
C LEU A 57 0.17 -12.98 -3.54
N LEU A 58 0.78 -11.78 -3.51
CA LEU A 58 0.94 -11.02 -2.28
C LEU A 58 -0.41 -10.62 -1.66
N ALA A 59 -1.38 -10.24 -2.49
CA ALA A 59 -2.73 -9.88 -2.05
C ALA A 59 -3.45 -11.07 -1.40
N PHE A 60 -3.31 -12.29 -1.91
CA PHE A 60 -3.87 -13.48 -1.27
C PHE A 60 -3.27 -13.75 0.10
N VAL A 61 -1.94 -13.61 0.24
CA VAL A 61 -1.27 -13.73 1.54
C VAL A 61 -1.81 -12.70 2.54
N PHE A 62 -1.96 -11.44 2.12
CA PHE A 62 -2.53 -10.40 2.98
C PHE A 62 -4.01 -10.62 3.28
N ALA A 63 -4.79 -11.18 2.35
CA ALA A 63 -6.19 -11.50 2.59
C ALA A 63 -6.35 -12.51 3.74
N GLU A 64 -5.48 -13.52 3.81
CA GLU A 64 -5.48 -14.47 4.94
C GLU A 64 -4.98 -13.81 6.22
N LEU A 65 -3.81 -13.16 6.18
CA LEU A 65 -3.18 -12.58 7.38
C LEU A 65 -4.01 -11.48 8.03
N THR A 66 -4.65 -10.60 7.25
CA THR A 66 -5.45 -9.49 7.79
C THR A 66 -6.72 -9.96 8.49
N THR A 67 -7.27 -11.11 8.10
CA THR A 67 -8.41 -11.72 8.82
C THR A 67 -7.99 -12.36 10.15
N MET A 68 -6.75 -12.85 10.25
CA MET A 68 -6.18 -13.38 11.49
C MET A 68 -5.85 -12.30 12.53
N PHE A 69 -5.47 -11.10 12.07
CA PHE A 69 -5.13 -9.96 12.93
C PHE A 69 -6.07 -8.77 12.72
N PRO A 70 -7.36 -8.84 13.15
CA PRO A 70 -8.39 -7.83 12.87
C PRO A 70 -8.27 -6.54 13.71
N ASN A 71 -7.08 -6.28 14.25
CA ASN A 71 -6.77 -5.11 15.06
C ASN A 71 -6.14 -4.01 14.19
N SER A 72 -6.42 -2.75 14.48
CA SER A 72 -5.78 -1.64 13.78
C SER A 72 -4.27 -1.62 13.99
N GLY A 73 -3.53 -1.29 12.93
CA GLY A 73 -2.09 -1.48 12.90
C GLY A 73 -1.67 -2.94 12.66
N ALA A 74 -2.53 -3.73 12.00
CA ALA A 74 -2.30 -5.15 11.73
C ALA A 74 -0.89 -5.45 11.19
N LEU A 75 -0.34 -4.61 10.31
CA LEU A 75 1.01 -4.77 9.75
C LEU A 75 2.14 -4.68 10.79
N VAL A 76 1.99 -3.83 11.79
CA VAL A 76 2.95 -3.74 12.92
C VAL A 76 2.70 -4.86 13.93
N HIS A 77 1.42 -5.16 14.17
CA HIS A 77 1.06 -6.21 15.11
C HIS A 77 1.50 -7.60 14.63
N MET A 78 1.31 -7.92 13.35
CA MET A 78 1.73 -9.19 12.76
C MET A 78 3.24 -9.38 12.83
N THR A 79 4.02 -8.31 12.61
CA THR A 79 5.50 -8.36 12.66
C THR A 79 6.01 -8.45 14.09
N HIS A 80 5.36 -7.77 15.04
CA HIS A 80 5.65 -7.88 16.47
C HIS A 80 5.40 -9.30 16.99
N VAL A 81 4.26 -9.90 16.65
CA VAL A 81 3.89 -11.25 17.09
C VAL A 81 4.77 -12.34 16.46
N SER A 82 5.17 -12.17 15.19
CA SER A 82 5.96 -13.19 14.48
C SER A 82 7.47 -13.08 14.68
N HIS A 83 8.03 -11.87 14.74
CA HIS A 83 9.49 -11.61 14.75
C HIS A 83 9.98 -10.89 16.02
N GLY A 84 9.08 -10.58 16.95
CA GLY A 84 9.40 -9.97 18.23
C GLY A 84 9.45 -8.45 18.21
N ASP A 85 9.77 -7.88 19.38
CA ASP A 85 9.59 -6.46 19.69
C ASP A 85 10.50 -5.53 18.86
N LEU A 86 11.76 -5.91 18.67
CA LEU A 86 12.72 -5.12 17.87
C LEU A 86 12.28 -5.03 16.41
N ALA A 87 11.89 -6.16 15.82
CA ALA A 87 11.45 -6.23 14.43
C ALA A 87 10.17 -5.40 14.22
N GLY A 88 9.19 -5.50 15.13
CA GLY A 88 7.97 -4.68 15.07
C GLY A 88 8.24 -3.17 15.14
N LYS A 89 9.20 -2.74 15.97
CA LYS A 89 9.62 -1.33 16.07
C LYS A 89 10.29 -0.84 14.80
N ILE A 90 11.21 -1.61 14.23
CA ILE A 90 11.86 -1.30 12.95
C ILE A 90 10.81 -1.22 11.84
N TRP A 91 9.90 -2.19 11.78
CA TRP A 91 8.84 -2.22 10.79
C TRP A 91 7.90 -1.02 10.88
N SER A 92 7.59 -0.56 12.09
CA SER A 92 6.79 0.66 12.31
C SER A 92 7.46 1.89 11.69
N TRP A 93 8.78 2.03 11.87
CA TRP A 93 9.55 3.11 11.25
C TRP A 93 9.60 3.01 9.73
N ILE A 94 9.72 1.80 9.18
CA ILE A 94 9.68 1.59 7.73
C ILE A 94 8.32 2.03 7.17
N LEU A 95 7.21 1.58 7.77
CA LEU A 95 5.86 1.97 7.34
C LEU A 95 5.63 3.49 7.43
N PHE A 96 6.16 4.12 8.48
CA PHE A 96 6.11 5.57 8.61
C PHE A 96 6.89 6.26 7.48
N LEU A 97 8.13 5.86 7.21
CA LEU A 97 8.95 6.44 6.14
C LEU A 97 8.31 6.24 4.76
N THR A 98 7.74 5.07 4.48
CA THR A 98 6.97 4.81 3.25
C THR A 98 5.77 5.75 3.15
N SER A 99 5.06 6.01 4.24
CA SER A 99 3.92 6.92 4.24
C SER A 99 4.35 8.39 4.01
N VAL A 100 5.49 8.80 4.59
CA VAL A 100 6.05 10.15 4.44
C VAL A 100 6.63 10.38 3.04
N SER A 101 7.05 9.32 2.33
CA SER A 101 7.53 9.46 0.96
C SER A 101 6.41 9.67 -0.07
N VAL A 102 5.15 9.40 0.27
CA VAL A 102 4.03 9.52 -0.68
C VAL A 102 3.79 10.97 -1.13
N PRO A 103 3.65 11.98 -0.24
CA PRO A 103 3.34 13.34 -0.69
C PRO A 103 4.38 13.94 -1.66
N PRO A 104 5.71 13.80 -1.46
CA PRO A 104 6.69 14.25 -2.44
C PRO A 104 6.55 13.59 -3.82
N VAL A 105 6.20 12.30 -3.87
CA VAL A 105 5.96 11.57 -5.12
C VAL A 105 4.71 12.08 -5.83
N GLU A 106 3.64 12.37 -5.09
CA GLU A 106 2.44 12.98 -5.66
C GLU A 106 2.72 14.41 -6.19
N VAL A 107 3.55 15.19 -5.49
CA VAL A 107 3.94 16.54 -5.96
C VAL A 107 4.78 16.47 -7.23
N SER A 108 5.76 15.56 -7.31
CA SER A 108 6.55 15.40 -8.54
C SER A 108 5.66 14.97 -9.71
N ALA A 109 4.67 14.11 -9.44
CA ALA A 109 3.68 13.71 -10.43
C ALA A 109 2.88 14.88 -10.98
N VAL A 110 2.28 15.67 -10.11
CA VAL A 110 1.50 16.86 -10.51
C VAL A 110 2.36 17.84 -11.31
N LEU A 111 3.60 18.11 -10.88
CA LEU A 111 4.50 19.02 -11.60
C LEU A 111 4.87 18.51 -12.99
N THR A 112 5.08 17.19 -13.16
CA THR A 112 5.35 16.61 -14.47
C THR A 112 4.15 16.74 -15.40
N TYR A 113 2.93 16.50 -14.92
CA TYR A 113 1.74 16.66 -15.77
C TYR A 113 1.38 18.11 -16.05
N ALA A 114 1.63 19.03 -15.12
CA ALA A 114 1.32 20.45 -15.29
C ALA A 114 2.28 21.18 -16.25
N ASN A 115 3.52 20.69 -16.35
CA ASN A 115 4.56 21.29 -17.20
C ASN A 115 4.76 20.59 -18.55
N ASN A 116 4.04 19.48 -18.82
CA ASN A 116 3.95 18.86 -20.15
C ASN A 116 2.68 19.33 -20.85
#